data_AF-A0A8H6KB93-F1
#
_entry.id   AF-A0A8H6KB93-F1
#
_cell.length_a   1.000
_cell.length_b   1.000
_cell.length_c   1.000
_cell.angle_alpha   90.00
_cell.angle_beta   90.00
_cell.angle_gamma   90.00
#
_symmetry.space_group_name_H-M   'P 1'
#
loop_
_entity.id
_entity.type
_entity.pdbx_description
1 polymer ?
#
loop_
_entity_poly.entity_id
_entity_poly.type
_entity_poly.pdbx_seq_one_letter_code
_entity_poly.pdbx_strand_id
1 'polypeptide(L)'
;MSTLATLRGLRPSLAIPQPPHASSSSIFTITRSLSTSPPLAARKASGGGGQQTPEHVTRMRNLKQHLFGRAPPPLRMARNRHLRHWTIHRAWLLLQRQQREARERELYRMHQSMWNANEELRNTSGPGTRDEGWLYRVAQEKKGVYGPEAVPIEYARYQTETPARQAWNHDWKP
;
A
#
# COMPACT_ATOMS: atom_id res chain seq x y z
N MET A 1 12.58 45.80 -18.42
CA MET A 1 13.89 45.92 -17.74
C MET A 1 13.82 45.12 -16.45
N SER A 2 14.93 44.43 -16.13
CA SER A 2 15.33 43.93 -14.79
C SER A 2 14.41 42.93 -14.07
N THR A 3 14.84 41.78 -13.54
CA THR A 3 16.14 41.10 -13.48
C THR A 3 15.88 39.68 -12.94
N LEU A 4 16.63 38.72 -13.46
CA LEU A 4 16.73 37.35 -12.96
C LEU A 4 17.35 37.34 -11.56
N ALA A 5 16.88 36.46 -10.67
CA ALA A 5 17.65 36.02 -9.51
C ALA A 5 17.46 34.51 -9.32
N THR A 6 18.47 33.78 -9.78
CA THR A 6 18.70 32.36 -9.59
C THR A 6 19.34 32.17 -8.22
N LEU A 7 18.80 31.33 -7.34
CA LEU A 7 19.52 30.83 -6.17
C LEU A 7 19.68 29.31 -6.30
N ARG A 8 20.85 28.97 -6.84
CA ARG A 8 21.44 27.64 -6.89
C ARG A 8 22.23 27.45 -5.60
N GLY A 9 21.91 26.39 -4.86
CA GLY A 9 22.86 25.55 -4.12
C GLY A 9 23.67 26.18 -2.99
N LEU A 10 23.31 25.82 -1.75
CA LEU A 10 24.27 25.53 -0.69
C LEU A 10 23.75 24.31 0.08
N ARG A 11 24.24 23.12 -0.27
CA ARG A 11 24.21 21.98 0.66
C ARG A 11 25.52 22.02 1.44
N PRO A 12 25.49 22.09 2.78
CA PRO A 12 26.71 21.97 3.57
C PRO A 12 27.28 20.57 3.40
N SER A 13 28.48 20.49 2.83
CA SER A 13 29.32 19.29 2.91
C SER A 13 29.82 19.19 4.34
N LEU A 14 29.27 18.24 5.10
CA LEU A 14 29.86 17.85 6.37
C LEU A 14 31.12 17.02 6.06
N ALA A 15 32.27 17.70 6.07
CA ALA A 15 33.56 17.04 6.10
C ALA A 15 33.72 16.37 7.48
N ILE A 16 33.74 15.03 7.48
CA ILE A 16 34.08 14.24 8.66
C ILE A 16 35.62 14.20 8.77
N PRO A 17 36.22 14.57 9.92
CA PRO A 17 37.66 14.46 10.11
C PRO A 17 38.08 12.99 10.21
N GLN A 18 39.09 12.59 9.44
CA GLN A 18 39.71 11.27 9.57
C GLN A 18 40.69 11.26 10.76
N PRO A 19 40.66 10.23 11.63
CA PRO A 19 41.65 10.06 12.68
C PRO A 19 42.99 9.52 12.12
N PRO A 20 44.12 9.82 12.79
CA PRO A 20 45.47 9.45 12.33
C PRO A 20 45.71 7.94 12.39
N HIS A 21 46.52 7.46 11.44
CA HIS A 21 47.01 6.10 11.32
C HIS A 21 47.66 5.61 12.63
N ALA A 22 46.97 4.72 13.33
CA ALA A 22 47.52 3.96 14.45
C ALA A 22 48.11 2.64 13.93
N SER A 23 49.35 2.40 14.34
CA SER A 23 50.21 1.27 14.03
C SER A 23 49.57 -0.08 14.36
N SER A 24 49.70 -1.05 13.45
CA SER A 24 49.37 -2.46 13.67
C SER A 24 50.05 -3.02 14.90
N SER A 25 49.29 -3.27 15.95
CA SER A 25 49.62 -4.26 16.98
C SER A 25 48.63 -5.43 16.84
N SER A 26 49.15 -6.59 16.43
CA SER A 26 48.37 -7.82 16.31
C SER A 26 48.01 -8.32 17.71
N ILE A 27 46.87 -7.88 18.23
CA ILE A 27 46.26 -8.48 19.41
C ILE A 27 45.54 -9.74 18.91
N PHE A 28 46.16 -10.90 19.11
CA PHE A 28 45.50 -12.19 18.92
C PHE A 28 44.41 -12.34 19.98
N THR A 29 43.18 -11.95 19.66
CA THR A 29 42.01 -12.39 20.42
C THR A 29 41.78 -13.86 20.12
N ILE A 30 42.18 -14.72 21.07
CA ILE A 30 41.80 -16.14 21.09
C ILE A 30 40.27 -16.19 21.30
N THR A 31 39.54 -16.32 20.20
CA THR A 31 38.10 -16.63 20.25
C THR A 31 37.95 -18.06 20.75
N ARG A 32 37.68 -18.24 22.05
CA ARG A 32 37.27 -19.53 22.60
C ARG A 32 35.88 -19.86 22.06
N SER A 33 35.77 -20.93 21.28
CA SER A 33 34.51 -21.48 20.82
C SER A 33 33.76 -22.13 21.99
N LEU A 34 32.71 -21.47 22.48
CA LEU A 34 31.74 -22.07 23.40
C LEU A 34 30.80 -22.98 22.60
N SER A 35 31.27 -24.16 22.23
CA SER A 35 30.43 -25.25 21.73
C SER A 35 31.01 -26.57 22.19
N THR A 36 30.25 -27.32 22.98
CA THR A 36 30.62 -28.63 23.53
C THR A 36 30.34 -29.79 22.55
N SER A 37 30.16 -29.49 21.26
CA SER A 37 30.03 -30.53 20.23
C SER A 37 31.37 -30.76 19.53
N PRO A 38 31.83 -32.02 19.38
CA PRO A 38 33.07 -32.30 18.68
C PRO A 38 32.97 -31.82 17.23
N PRO A 39 34.01 -31.18 16.66
CA PRO A 39 34.01 -30.84 15.24
C PRO A 39 33.83 -32.14 14.44
N LEU A 40 32.76 -32.22 13.66
CA LEU A 40 32.52 -33.33 12.75
C LEU A 40 33.73 -33.48 11.85
N ALA A 41 34.44 -34.61 11.96
CA ALA A 41 35.57 -34.94 11.13
C ALA A 41 35.18 -34.78 9.65
N ALA A 42 36.00 -34.06 8.89
CA ALA A 42 35.80 -33.89 7.45
C ALA A 42 35.68 -35.27 6.81
N ARG A 43 34.49 -35.59 6.29
CA ARG A 43 34.26 -36.84 5.57
C ARG A 43 35.19 -36.84 4.35
N LYS A 44 36.06 -37.84 4.26
CA LYS A 44 36.89 -38.12 3.08
C LYS A 44 35.99 -38.03 1.85
N ALA A 45 36.33 -37.13 0.92
CA ALA A 45 35.63 -37.03 -0.36
C ALA A 45 35.78 -38.37 -1.09
N SER A 46 34.76 -39.22 -0.95
CA SER A 46 34.62 -40.42 -1.77
C SER A 46 34.48 -39.95 -3.21
N GLY A 47 35.41 -40.36 -4.06
CA GLY A 47 35.47 -39.96 -5.45
C GLY A 47 34.16 -40.21 -6.20
N GLY A 48 33.89 -39.33 -7.16
CA GLY A 48 33.11 -39.64 -8.35
C GLY A 48 31.68 -40.15 -8.12
N GLY A 49 30.81 -39.34 -7.54
CA GLY A 49 29.37 -39.61 -7.54
C GLY A 49 28.62 -38.38 -7.09
N GLY A 50 27.94 -37.71 -8.02
CA GLY A 50 27.24 -36.45 -7.78
C GLY A 50 26.25 -36.58 -6.62
N GLN A 51 26.63 -36.09 -5.45
CA GLN A 51 25.71 -35.89 -4.33
C GLN A 51 24.64 -34.92 -4.80
N GLN A 52 23.45 -35.46 -5.08
CA GLN A 52 22.27 -34.69 -5.43
C GLN A 52 22.06 -33.69 -4.29
N THR A 53 22.34 -32.41 -4.55
CA THR A 53 22.02 -31.34 -3.60
C THR A 53 20.53 -31.47 -3.30
N PRO A 54 20.13 -31.60 -2.03
CA PRO A 54 18.74 -31.86 -1.72
C PRO A 54 17.89 -30.71 -2.26
N GLU A 55 16.76 -31.03 -2.88
CA GLU A 55 15.92 -30.12 -3.66
C GLU A 55 15.60 -28.81 -2.94
N HIS A 56 15.44 -28.86 -1.60
CA HIS A 56 15.19 -27.70 -0.75
C HIS A 56 16.33 -26.66 -0.80
N VAL A 57 17.59 -27.07 -0.96
CA VAL A 57 18.74 -26.14 -1.06
C VAL A 57 18.68 -25.37 -2.36
N THR A 58 18.26 -26.02 -3.45
CA THR A 58 18.04 -25.37 -4.74
C THR A 58 16.86 -24.39 -4.67
N ARG A 59 15.74 -24.79 -4.04
CA ARG A 59 14.60 -23.88 -3.78
C ARG A 59 15.00 -22.69 -2.91
N MET A 60 15.76 -22.91 -1.83
CA MET A 60 16.28 -21.83 -0.98
C MET A 60 17.25 -20.91 -1.72
N ARG A 61 18.10 -21.46 -2.60
CA ARG A 61 19.01 -20.65 -3.43
C ARG A 61 18.22 -19.77 -4.40
N ASN A 62 17.24 -20.33 -5.10
CA ASN A 62 16.35 -19.57 -5.99
C ASN A 62 15.59 -18.48 -5.22
N LEU A 63 15.03 -18.82 -4.05
CA LEU A 63 14.33 -17.86 -3.21
C LEU A 63 15.26 -16.72 -2.78
N LYS A 64 16.46 -17.03 -2.30
CA LYS A 64 17.46 -16.02 -1.92
C LYS A 64 17.89 -15.16 -3.10
N GLN A 65 18.04 -15.76 -4.28
CA GLN A 65 18.42 -15.06 -5.50
C GLN A 65 17.34 -14.07 -5.98
N HIS A 66 16.05 -14.42 -5.87
CA HIS A 66 14.95 -13.55 -6.31
C HIS A 66 14.53 -12.53 -5.25
N LEU A 67 14.52 -12.90 -3.96
CA LEU A 67 14.13 -11.97 -2.88
C LEU A 67 15.17 -10.88 -2.63
N PHE A 68 16.46 -11.23 -2.74
CA PHE A 68 17.55 -10.30 -2.44
C PHE A 68 18.31 -9.88 -3.71
N GLY A 69 17.62 -9.86 -4.85
CA GLY A 69 18.15 -9.32 -6.09
C GLY A 69 18.55 -7.84 -5.91
N ARG A 70 19.72 -7.46 -6.43
CA ARG A 70 20.20 -6.07 -6.34
C ARG A 70 19.26 -5.17 -7.13
N ALA A 71 18.73 -4.13 -6.47
CA ALA A 71 17.88 -3.14 -7.13
C ALA A 71 18.62 -2.47 -8.31
N PRO A 72 17.93 -2.17 -9.42
CA PRO A 72 18.52 -1.44 -10.53
C PRO A 72 18.96 -0.03 -10.07
N PRO A 73 19.98 0.56 -10.73
CA PRO A 73 20.41 1.92 -10.39
C PRO A 73 19.27 2.93 -10.62
N PRO A 74 19.31 4.08 -9.93
CA PRO A 74 18.27 5.10 -10.09
C PRO A 74 18.22 5.64 -11.51
N LEU A 75 17.01 5.90 -11.98
CA LEU A 75 16.73 6.32 -13.35
C LEU A 75 17.31 7.73 -13.63
N ARG A 76 18.27 7.79 -14.56
CA ARG A 76 18.83 9.05 -15.05
C ARG A 76 18.09 9.48 -16.32
N MET A 77 17.53 10.69 -16.31
CA MET A 77 16.79 11.24 -17.44
C MET A 77 17.51 12.45 -18.03
N ALA A 78 17.56 12.55 -19.35
CA ALA A 78 17.93 13.79 -20.03
C ALA A 78 16.87 14.89 -19.78
N ARG A 79 17.24 16.16 -19.96
CA ARG A 79 16.39 17.33 -19.66
C ARG A 79 14.99 17.23 -20.27
N ASN A 80 14.87 16.98 -21.57
CA ASN A 80 13.58 16.91 -22.26
C ASN A 80 12.71 15.75 -21.74
N ARG A 81 13.32 14.60 -21.41
CA ARG A 81 12.60 13.45 -20.83
C ARG A 81 12.12 13.76 -19.41
N HIS A 82 12.95 14.43 -18.61
CA HIS A 82 12.58 14.87 -17.27
C HIS A 82 11.42 15.86 -17.30
N LEU A 83 11.45 16.84 -18.21
CA LEU A 83 10.36 17.82 -18.36
C LEU A 83 9.04 17.15 -18.78
N ARG A 84 9.06 16.23 -19.76
CA ARG A 84 7.87 15.45 -20.15
C ARG A 84 7.31 14.63 -18.99
N HIS A 85 8.19 13.98 -18.24
CA HIS A 85 7.79 13.21 -17.06
C HIS A 85 7.16 14.12 -15.99
N TRP A 86 7.77 15.28 -15.75
CA TRP A 86 7.28 16.25 -14.79
C TRP A 86 5.90 16.79 -15.18
N THR A 87 5.67 17.12 -16.45
CA THR A 87 4.36 17.61 -16.92
C THR A 87 3.29 16.54 -16.77
N ILE A 88 3.57 15.28 -17.14
CA ILE A 88 2.63 14.16 -16.98
C ILE A 88 2.30 13.96 -15.49
N HIS A 89 3.33 13.94 -14.63
CA HIS A 89 3.13 13.78 -13.19
C HIS A 89 2.29 14.92 -12.59
N ARG A 90 2.55 16.17 -13.00
CA ARG A 90 1.78 17.33 -12.53
C ARG A 90 0.32 17.25 -12.99
N ALA A 91 0.08 16.90 -14.26
CA ALA A 91 -1.26 16.73 -14.80
C ALA A 91 -2.02 15.60 -14.06
N TRP A 92 -1.35 14.48 -13.77
CA TRP A 92 -1.92 13.38 -12.99
C TRP A 92 -2.33 13.82 -11.58
N LEU A 93 -1.46 14.53 -10.86
CA LEU A 93 -1.79 15.04 -9.52
C LEU A 93 -2.99 16.00 -9.55
N LEU A 94 -3.08 16.84 -10.58
CA LEU A 94 -4.20 17.75 -10.76
C LEU A 94 -5.51 17.00 -11.03
N LEU A 95 -5.49 16.00 -11.92
CA LEU A 95 -6.63 15.13 -12.18
C LEU A 95 -7.08 14.40 -10.90
N GLN A 96 -6.14 13.82 -10.15
CA GLN A 96 -6.44 13.12 -8.91
C GLN A 96 -7.06 14.06 -7.87
N ARG A 97 -6.59 15.30 -7.79
CA ARG A 97 -7.20 16.34 -6.94
C ARG A 97 -8.65 16.61 -7.38
N GLN A 98 -8.88 16.86 -8.68
CA GLN A 98 -10.22 17.12 -9.21
C GLN A 98 -11.18 15.95 -8.96
N GLN A 99 -10.72 14.71 -9.11
CA GLN A 99 -11.52 13.51 -8.84
C GLN A 99 -11.89 13.38 -7.35
N ARG A 100 -10.97 13.69 -6.44
CA ARG A 100 -11.25 13.72 -4.98
C ARG A 100 -12.28 14.79 -4.65
N GLU A 101 -12.06 16.02 -5.12
CA GLU A 101 -12.98 17.13 -4.89
C GLU A 101 -14.38 16.84 -5.49
N ALA A 102 -14.46 16.18 -6.64
CA ALA A 102 -15.72 15.77 -7.24
C ALA A 102 -16.45 14.71 -6.40
N ARG A 103 -15.71 13.69 -5.92
CA ARG A 103 -16.27 12.66 -5.02
C ARG A 103 -16.75 13.28 -3.71
N GLU A 104 -15.96 14.16 -3.11
CA GLU A 104 -16.31 14.85 -1.86
C GLU A 104 -17.56 15.72 -2.06
N ARG A 105 -17.62 16.52 -3.14
CA ARG A 105 -18.81 17.31 -3.49
C ARG A 105 -20.07 16.44 -3.61
N GLU A 106 -19.96 15.29 -4.26
CA GLU A 106 -21.09 14.37 -4.41
C GLU A 106 -21.52 13.75 -3.08
N LEU A 107 -20.55 13.38 -2.21
CA LEU A 107 -20.84 12.92 -0.85
C LEU A 107 -21.53 14.01 -0.02
N TYR A 108 -21.08 15.27 -0.11
CA TYR A 108 -21.73 16.41 0.54
C TYR A 108 -23.15 16.61 0.01
N ARG A 109 -23.37 16.48 -1.30
CA ARG A 109 -24.69 16.59 -1.92
C ARG A 109 -25.64 15.51 -1.39
N MET A 110 -25.20 14.26 -1.36
CA MET A 110 -25.98 13.14 -0.81
C MET A 110 -26.28 13.34 0.68
N HIS A 111 -25.27 13.74 1.46
CA HIS A 111 -25.44 14.04 2.88
C HIS A 111 -26.44 15.17 3.13
N GLN A 112 -26.36 16.27 2.38
CA GLN A 112 -27.30 17.38 2.50
C GLN A 112 -28.72 16.95 2.15
N SER A 113 -28.88 16.15 1.08
CA SER A 113 -30.18 15.60 0.70
C SER A 113 -30.78 14.72 1.78
N MET A 114 -29.96 13.85 2.39
CA MET A 114 -30.37 13.01 3.51
C MET A 114 -30.73 13.84 4.75
N TRP A 115 -29.95 14.87 5.05
CA TRP A 115 -30.20 15.77 6.18
C TRP A 115 -31.54 16.50 6.02
N ASN A 116 -31.78 17.13 4.85
CA ASN A 116 -33.04 17.80 4.55
C ASN A 116 -34.23 16.83 4.71
N ALA A 117 -34.14 15.62 4.15
CA ALA A 117 -35.21 14.63 4.24
C ALA A 117 -35.48 14.18 5.69
N ASN A 118 -34.44 14.05 6.51
CA ASN A 118 -34.56 13.70 7.92
C ASN A 118 -35.15 14.83 8.77
N GLU A 119 -34.81 16.08 8.47
CA GLU A 119 -35.41 17.25 9.15
C GLU A 119 -36.91 17.35 8.84
N GLU A 120 -37.31 17.15 7.58
CA GLU A 120 -38.74 17.05 7.23
C GLU A 120 -39.41 15.89 7.99
N LEU A 121 -38.79 14.70 8.00
CA LEU A 121 -39.32 13.53 8.71
C LEU A 121 -39.48 13.75 10.21
N ARG A 122 -38.64 14.60 10.80
CA ARG A 122 -38.69 14.95 12.22
C ARG A 122 -39.93 15.78 12.57
N ASN A 123 -40.33 16.67 11.66
CA ASN A 123 -41.48 17.55 11.82
C ASN A 123 -42.80 16.92 11.30
N THR A 124 -42.70 15.81 10.56
CA THR A 124 -43.89 15.10 10.08
C THR A 124 -44.58 14.33 11.21
N SER A 125 -45.90 14.49 11.32
CA SER A 125 -46.77 13.58 12.07
C SER A 125 -46.93 12.27 11.29
N GLY A 126 -46.70 11.13 11.95
CA GLY A 126 -46.71 9.81 11.30
C GLY A 126 -48.10 9.39 10.79
N PRO A 127 -48.19 8.37 9.92
CA PRO A 127 -49.47 7.92 9.39
C PRO A 127 -50.37 7.40 10.52
N GLY A 128 -51.58 7.96 10.63
CA GLY A 128 -52.57 7.60 11.64
C GLY A 128 -52.38 8.35 12.96
N THR A 129 -52.39 7.62 14.08
CA THR A 129 -52.39 8.17 15.45
C THR A 129 -50.99 8.33 16.05
N ARG A 130 -49.94 8.34 15.22
CA ARG A 130 -48.55 8.38 15.72
C ARG A 130 -48.06 9.81 15.87
N ASP A 131 -47.41 10.06 17.00
CA ASP A 131 -46.87 11.38 17.34
C ASP A 131 -45.81 11.86 16.33
N GLU A 132 -45.60 13.18 16.32
CA GLU A 132 -44.58 13.84 15.54
C GLU A 132 -43.17 13.26 15.78
N GLY A 133 -42.43 13.09 14.69
CA GLY A 133 -41.07 12.57 14.72
C GLY A 133 -40.95 11.08 15.09
N TRP A 134 -42.05 10.33 15.19
CA TRP A 134 -41.98 8.88 15.42
C TRP A 134 -41.20 8.17 14.33
N LEU A 135 -41.47 8.49 13.05
CA LEU A 135 -40.75 7.91 11.91
C LEU A 135 -39.25 8.24 11.94
N TYR A 136 -38.91 9.47 12.31
CA TYR A 136 -37.51 9.88 12.47
C TYR A 136 -36.80 9.03 13.54
N ARG A 137 -37.41 8.80 14.70
CA ARG A 137 -36.82 7.95 15.75
C ARG A 137 -36.56 6.52 15.26
N VAL A 138 -37.52 5.94 14.54
CA VAL A 138 -37.40 4.59 13.97
C VAL A 138 -36.30 4.53 12.91
N ALA A 139 -36.23 5.49 11.99
CA ALA A 139 -35.22 5.53 10.93
C ALA A 139 -33.78 5.66 11.47
N GLN A 140 -33.61 6.27 12.64
CA GLN A 140 -32.30 6.48 13.26
C GLN A 140 -31.78 5.25 14.02
N GLU A 141 -32.61 4.22 14.23
CA GLU A 141 -32.17 2.96 14.83
C GLU A 141 -31.08 2.29 13.97
N LYS A 142 -30.00 1.81 14.60
CA LYS A 142 -28.87 1.14 13.93
C LYS A 142 -28.91 -0.38 14.07
N LYS A 143 -30.12 -0.96 14.12
CA LYS A 143 -30.33 -2.40 14.24
C LYS A 143 -29.76 -3.11 12.99
N GLY A 144 -28.92 -4.12 13.20
CA GLY A 144 -28.31 -4.91 12.11
C GLY A 144 -27.18 -4.23 11.32
N VAL A 145 -26.93 -2.92 11.50
CA VAL A 145 -25.95 -2.16 10.71
C VAL A 145 -24.49 -2.53 10.99
N TYR A 146 -24.18 -2.95 12.22
CA TYR A 146 -22.81 -3.32 12.62
C TYR A 146 -22.61 -4.84 12.74
N GLY A 147 -23.56 -5.63 12.25
CA GLY A 147 -23.50 -7.09 12.28
C GLY A 147 -22.75 -7.69 11.10
N PRO A 148 -22.47 -9.01 11.13
CA PRO A 148 -21.86 -9.73 10.00
C PRO A 148 -22.76 -9.71 8.74
N GLU A 149 -24.08 -9.60 8.92
CA GLU A 149 -25.08 -9.56 7.84
C GLU A 149 -25.48 -8.12 7.43
N ALA A 150 -24.69 -7.10 7.81
CA ALA A 150 -25.03 -5.70 7.55
C ALA A 150 -25.07 -5.34 6.05
N VAL A 151 -24.22 -5.97 5.23
CA VAL A 151 -24.17 -5.78 3.78
C VAL A 151 -24.22 -7.15 3.12
N PRO A 152 -25.24 -7.43 2.28
CA PRO A 152 -25.32 -8.70 1.55
C PRO A 152 -24.09 -8.91 0.67
N ILE A 153 -23.47 -10.10 0.76
CA ILE A 153 -22.23 -10.42 0.04
C ILE A 153 -22.43 -10.40 -1.48
N GLU A 154 -23.65 -10.63 -1.95
CA GLU A 154 -24.01 -10.56 -3.36
C GLU A 154 -23.88 -9.15 -3.94
N TYR A 155 -24.09 -8.11 -3.12
CA TYR A 155 -23.96 -6.72 -3.52
C TYR A 155 -22.52 -6.19 -3.41
N ALA A 156 -21.70 -6.77 -2.53
CA ALA A 156 -20.30 -6.38 -2.33
C ALA A 156 -19.35 -6.81 -3.48
N ARG A 157 -19.88 -7.13 -4.66
CA ARG A 157 -19.11 -7.56 -5.84
C ARG A 157 -18.35 -6.39 -6.45
N TYR A 158 -17.07 -6.59 -6.71
CA TYR A 158 -16.23 -5.60 -7.40
C TYR A 158 -16.59 -5.47 -8.89
N GLN A 159 -16.38 -4.27 -9.42
CA GLN A 159 -16.48 -4.03 -10.86
C GLN A 159 -15.36 -4.77 -11.61
N THR A 160 -15.68 -5.28 -12.79
CA THR A 160 -14.75 -6.00 -13.67
C THR A 160 -14.61 -5.25 -14.99
N GLU A 161 -13.46 -5.40 -15.66
CA GLU A 161 -13.17 -4.69 -16.93
C GLU A 161 -14.12 -5.11 -18.06
N THR A 162 -14.49 -6.40 -18.12
CA THR A 162 -15.44 -6.94 -19.09
C THR A 162 -16.53 -7.72 -18.38
N PRO A 163 -17.80 -7.66 -18.84
CA PRO A 163 -18.88 -8.40 -18.20
C PRO A 163 -18.68 -9.91 -18.29
N ALA A 164 -19.32 -10.65 -17.38
CA ALA A 164 -19.40 -12.10 -17.45
C ALA A 164 -20.26 -12.57 -18.64
N ARG A 165 -20.18 -13.86 -18.99
CA ARG A 165 -21.03 -14.47 -20.04
C ARG A 165 -22.52 -14.22 -19.80
N GLN A 166 -22.94 -14.28 -18.54
CA GLN A 166 -24.23 -13.82 -18.09
C GLN A 166 -24.01 -12.62 -17.17
N ALA A 167 -24.34 -11.42 -17.65
CA ALA A 167 -24.10 -10.18 -16.90
C ALA A 167 -25.09 -10.00 -15.74
N TRP A 168 -26.34 -10.42 -15.94
CA TRP A 168 -27.41 -10.32 -14.96
C TRP A 168 -28.29 -11.58 -14.98
N ASN A 169 -28.70 -12.04 -13.80
CA ASN A 169 -29.63 -13.17 -13.68
C ASN A 169 -31.07 -12.65 -13.62
N HIS A 170 -31.79 -12.74 -14.73
CA HIS A 170 -33.21 -12.36 -14.81
C HIS A 170 -34.15 -13.40 -14.18
N ASP A 171 -33.67 -14.63 -13.98
CA ASP A 171 -34.47 -15.75 -13.45
C ASP A 171 -34.37 -15.87 -11.91
N TRP A 172 -33.86 -14.84 -11.23
CA TRP A 172 -33.76 -14.83 -9.78
C TRP A 172 -35.15 -14.95 -9.15
N LYS A 173 -35.29 -15.90 -8.21
CA LYS A 173 -36.51 -16.13 -7.43
C LYS A 173 -36.24 -15.83 -5.95
N PRO A 174 -37.20 -15.19 -5.25
CA PRO A 174 -37.08 -14.85 -3.83
C PRO A 174 -37.14 -16.09 -2.91
#